data_AF-A0A699W1I7-F1
#
_entry.id   AF-A0A699W1I7-F1
#
_cell.length_a   1.000
_cell.length_b   1.000
_cell.length_c   1.000
_cell.angle_alpha   90.00
_cell.angle_beta   90.00
_cell.angle_gamma   90.00
#
_symmetry.space_group_name_H-M   'P 1'
#
loop_
_entity.id
_entity.type
_entity.pdbx_description
1 polymer ?
#
loop_
_entity_poly.entity_id
_entity_poly.type
_entity_poly.pdbx_seq_one_letter_code
_entity_poly.pdbx_strand_id
1 'polypeptide(L)' 'DFKKLFFLQFFPRAEQERLKREYHSIRQTSSKTSMEFMQHFLRLAGFLGAAAGTEGEQAKNFQ' A
#
# COMPACT_ATOMS: atom_id res chain seq x y z
N ASP A 1 4.44 -14.28 10.55
CA ASP A 1 3.24 -14.17 9.69
C ASP A 1 3.47 -14.57 8.26
N PHE A 2 2.59 -15.44 7.77
CA PHE A 2 2.54 -15.94 6.39
C PHE A 2 2.69 -14.83 5.34
N LYS A 3 1.99 -13.70 5.50
CA LYS A 3 2.02 -12.58 4.54
C LYS A 3 3.41 -11.95 4.40
N LYS A 4 4.16 -11.82 5.49
CA LYS A 4 5.53 -11.26 5.47
C LYS A 4 6.49 -12.22 4.74
N LEU A 5 6.40 -13.51 5.02
CA LEU A 5 7.22 -14.52 4.35
C LEU A 5 6.87 -14.63 2.86
N PHE A 6 5.58 -14.61 2.53
CA PHE A 6 5.09 -14.60 1.15
C PHE A 6 5.62 -13.39 0.37
N PHE A 7 5.54 -12.19 0.96
CA PHE A 7 6.04 -10.96 0.35
C PHE A 7 7.55 -11.00 0.12
N LEU A 8 8.33 -11.46 1.10
CA LEU A 8 9.79 -11.51 0.99
C LEU A 8 10.29 -12.60 0.03
N GLN A 9 9.58 -13.74 -0.05
CA GLN A 9 10.05 -14.91 -0.77
C GLN A 9 9.61 -14.95 -2.24
N PHE A 10 8.44 -14.39 -2.57
CA PHE A 10 7.88 -14.47 -3.93
C PHE A 10 7.98 -13.16 -4.72
N PHE A 11 8.30 -12.03 -4.08
CA PHE A 11 8.50 -10.76 -4.78
C PHE A 11 9.98 -10.38 -4.82
N PRO A 12 10.58 -10.24 -6.01
CA PRO A 12 11.92 -9.70 -6.15
C PRO A 12 12.02 -8.30 -5.52
N ARG A 13 13.21 -7.92 -5.04
CA ARG A 13 13.43 -6.62 -4.37
C ARG A 13 12.92 -5.42 -5.18
N ALA A 14 13.07 -5.45 -6.51
CA ALA A 14 12.56 -4.40 -7.39
C ALA A 14 11.03 -4.24 -7.33
N GLU A 15 10.29 -5.36 -7.25
CA GLU A 15 8.84 -5.32 -7.12
C GLU A 15 8.38 -4.88 -5.74
N GLN A 16 9.11 -5.27 -4.68
CA GLN A 16 8.83 -4.78 -3.33
C GLN A 16 8.94 -3.25 -3.26
N GLU A 17 10.00 -2.69 -3.86
CA GLU A 17 10.21 -1.24 -3.92
C GLU A 17 9.17 -0.55 -4.82
N ARG A 18 8.76 -1.17 -5.94
CA ARG A 18 7.65 -0.68 -6.77
C ARG A 18 6.36 -0.59 -5.96
N LEU A 19 5.99 -1.66 -5.26
CA LEU A 19 4.76 -1.73 -4.46
C LEU A 19 4.76 -0.72 -3.32
N LYS A 20 5.91 -0.52 -2.65
CA LYS A 20 6.05 0.55 -1.64
C LYS A 20 5.87 1.93 -2.28
N ARG A 21 6.51 2.23 -3.42
CA ARG A 21 6.34 3.53 -4.09
C ARG A 21 4.91 3.77 -4.55
N GLU A 22 4.28 2.74 -5.11
CA GLU A 22 2.88 2.79 -5.54
C GLU A 22 1.98 3.10 -4.34
N TYR A 23 2.20 2.42 -3.21
CA TYR A 23 1.49 2.67 -1.97
C TYR A 23 1.65 4.11 -1.46
N HIS A 24 2.87 4.64 -1.42
CA HIS A 24 3.13 6.03 -1.01
C HIS A 24 2.61 7.07 -2.04
N SER A 25 2.39 6.66 -3.29
CA SER A 25 1.81 7.49 -4.35
C SER A 25 0.29 7.48 -4.38
N ILE A 26 -0.36 6.59 -3.62
CA ILE A 26 -1.81 6.60 -3.40
C ILE A 26 -2.12 7.81 -2.49
N ARG A 27 -2.15 8.98 -3.11
CA ARG A 27 -2.77 10.19 -2.57
C ARG A 27 -4.16 10.28 -3.16
N GLN A 28 -5.13 10.69 -2.35
CA GLN A 28 -6.46 11.03 -2.84
C GLN A 28 -6.33 12.31 -3.69
N THR A 29 -6.09 12.15 -4.99
CA THR A 29 -6.20 13.24 -5.95
C THR A 29 -7.68 13.45 -6.27
N SER A 30 -8.12 14.69 -6.46
CA SER A 30 -9.51 15.04 -6.79
C SER A 30 -10.08 14.33 -8.04
N SER A 31 -9.23 13.63 -8.80
CA SER A 31 -9.57 12.80 -9.95
C SER A 31 -9.83 11.31 -9.65
N LYS A 32 -9.46 10.79 -8.47
CA LYS A 32 -9.73 9.39 -8.06
C LYS A 32 -10.89 9.38 -7.07
N THR A 33 -11.91 8.58 -7.35
CA THR A 33 -13.02 8.41 -6.42
C THR A 33 -12.52 7.72 -5.13
N SER A 34 -13.11 8.05 -3.98
CA SER A 34 -12.79 7.41 -2.69
C SER A 34 -12.85 5.88 -2.75
N MET A 35 -13.71 5.34 -3.63
CA MET A 35 -13.83 3.90 -3.86
C MET A 35 -12.65 3.28 -4.62
N GLU A 36 -12.13 3.95 -5.66
CA GLU A 36 -10.92 3.52 -6.37
C GLU A 36 -9.70 3.61 -5.45
N PHE A 37 -9.61 4.68 -4.65
CA PHE A 37 -8.59 4.83 -3.62
C PHE A 37 -8.63 3.66 -2.62
N MET A 38 -9.82 3.36 -2.07
CA MET A 38 -10.02 2.25 -1.14
C MET A 38 -9.68 0.89 -1.77
N GLN A 39 -10.05 0.64 -3.02
CA GLN A 39 -9.70 -0.60 -3.71
C GLN A 39 -8.19 -0.76 -3.88
N HIS A 40 -7.49 0.29 -4.34
CA HIS A 40 -6.03 0.25 -4.49
C HIS A 40 -5.32 0.13 -3.13
N PHE A 41 -5.80 0.85 -2.12
CA PHE A 41 -5.28 0.79 -0.76
C PHE A 41 -5.43 -0.60 -0.14
N LEU A 42 -6.63 -1.19 -0.16
CA LEU A 42 -6.88 -2.52 0.40
C LEU A 42 -6.08 -3.60 -0.33
N ARG A 43 -5.92 -3.48 -1.66
CA ARG A 43 -5.09 -4.39 -2.45
C ARG A 43 -3.63 -4.34 -2.02
N LEU A 44 -3.05 -3.16 -1.78
CA LEU A 44 -1.63 -3.02 -1.41
C LEU A 44 -1.35 -3.24 0.08
N ALA A 45 -2.23 -2.76 0.97
CA ALA A 45 -2.12 -2.95 2.42
C ALA A 45 -2.14 -4.44 2.81
N GLY A 46 -2.86 -5.28 2.05
CA GLY A 46 -2.88 -6.73 2.23
C GLY A 46 -1.51 -7.41 2.06
N PHE A 47 -0.60 -6.80 1.28
CA PHE A 47 0.76 -7.31 1.05
C PHE A 47 1.80 -6.63 1.94
N LEU A 48 1.67 -5.32 2.16
CA LEU A 48 2.68 -4.52 2.84
C LEU A 48 2.62 -4.64 4.36
N GLY A 49 1.46 -4.97 4.96
CA GLY A 49 1.34 -5.19 6.40
C GLY A 49 1.97 -4.05 7.22
N ALA A 50 2.86 -4.37 8.18
CA ALA A 50 3.56 -3.38 9.00
C ALA A 50 4.51 -2.45 8.23
N ALA A 51 4.87 -2.76 6.97
CA ALA A 51 5.67 -1.88 6.12
C ALA A 51 4.87 -0.75 5.45
N ALA A 52 3.53 -0.76 5.62
CA ALA A 52 2.65 0.28 5.12
C ALA A 52 2.67 1.58 5.97
N GLY A 53 3.47 1.64 7.04
CA GLY A 53 3.52 2.78 7.96
C GLY A 53 2.44 2.72 9.03
N THR A 54 2.39 3.74 9.88
CA THR A 54 1.44 3.83 11.00
C THR A 54 0.06 4.33 10.56
N GLU A 55 -0.99 4.00 11.32
CA GLU A 55 -2.36 4.46 11.06
C GLU A 55 -2.44 5.99 10.90
N GLY A 56 -1.70 6.75 11.72
CA GLY A 56 -1.65 8.21 11.65
C GLY A 56 -0.92 8.77 10.42
N GLU A 57 0.04 8.04 9.85
CA GLU A 57 0.66 8.40 8.56
C GLU A 57 -0.29 8.11 7.40
N GLN A 58 -1.09 7.05 7.50
CA GLN A 58 -2.05 6.66 6.47
C GLN A 58 -3.29 7.55 6.45
N ALA A 59 -3.79 7.95 7.63
CA ALA A 59 -4.97 8.80 7.76
C ALA A 59 -4.80 10.16 7.05
N LYS A 60 -3.57 10.65 6.87
CA LYS A 60 -3.26 11.90 6.14
C LYS A 60 -3.56 11.81 4.63
N ASN A 61 -3.69 10.60 4.09
CA ASN A 61 -3.99 10.38 2.68
C ASN A 61 -5.50 10.29 2.39
N PHE A 62 -6.33 10.25 3.44
CA PHE A 62 -7.79 10.32 3.39
C PHE A 62 -8.22 11.75 3.73
N GLN A 63 -8.68 12.52 2.73
CA GLN A 63 -9.19 13.88 2.92
C GLN A 63 -10.55 14.06 2.25
#